data_AF-A0A935D0E4-F1
#
_entry.id   AF-A0A935D0E4-F1
#
_cell.length_a   1.000
_cell.length_b   1.000
_cell.length_c   1.000
_cell.angle_alpha   90.00
_cell.angle_beta   90.00
_cell.angle_gamma   90.00
#
_symmetry.space_group_name_H-M   'P 1'
#
loop_
_entity.id
_entity.type
_entity.pdbx_description
1 polymer ?
#
loop_
_entity_poly.entity_id
_entity_poly.type
_entity_poly.pdbx_seq_one_letter_code
_entity_poly.pdbx_strand_id
1 'polypeptide(L)'
;MKAIISTVLICLIGVLSFLLWSSAADPVKIIPLSKAALEEIEARKILYKKRKIDECRSIALDRAAAMVDSALLEQALFIGADTLTRPERPDRPFAESFSSNIENIPIKPFLKRRDFVSPFQKKDTFALDSLKLRDSIKIK
;
A
#
# COMPACT_ATOMS: atom_id res chain seq x y z
N MET A 1 46.76 -26.91 -16.15
CA MET A 1 45.52 -27.49 -15.58
C MET A 1 44.27 -26.64 -15.84
N LYS A 2 44.26 -25.31 -15.58
CA LYS A 2 43.08 -24.45 -15.83
C LYS A 2 42.55 -24.44 -17.28
N ALA A 3 43.44 -24.45 -18.28
CA ALA A 3 43.05 -24.46 -19.69
C ALA A 3 42.35 -25.75 -20.14
N ILE A 4 42.77 -26.90 -19.59
CA ILE A 4 42.19 -28.22 -19.92
C ILE A 4 40.78 -28.35 -19.31
N ILE A 5 40.59 -27.81 -18.10
CA ILE A 5 39.26 -27.80 -17.45
C ILE A 5 38.30 -26.89 -18.23
N SER A 6 38.79 -25.75 -18.73
CA SER A 6 38.00 -24.82 -19.55
C SER A 6 37.53 -25.46 -20.87
N THR A 7 38.42 -26.16 -21.59
CA THR A 7 38.05 -26.81 -22.85
C THR A 7 37.06 -27.95 -22.66
N VAL A 8 37.20 -28.73 -21.58
CA VAL A 8 36.24 -29.81 -21.24
C VAL A 8 34.87 -29.24 -20.88
N LEU A 9 34.81 -28.12 -20.14
CA LEU A 9 33.56 -27.45 -19.81
C LEU A 9 32.84 -26.92 -21.07
N ILE A 10 33.59 -26.32 -22.00
CA ILE A 10 33.03 -25.81 -23.27
C ILE A 10 32.46 -26.96 -24.12
N CYS A 11 33.16 -28.09 -24.19
CA CYS A 11 32.66 -29.28 -24.89
C CYS A 11 31.39 -29.84 -24.22
N LEU A 12 31.35 -29.89 -22.89
CA LEU A 12 30.16 -30.33 -22.14
C LEU A 12 28.94 -29.45 -22.41
N ILE A 13 29.13 -28.13 -22.43
CA ILE A 13 28.05 -27.17 -22.73
C ILE A 13 27.58 -27.34 -24.19
N GLY A 14 28.50 -27.57 -25.13
CA GLY A 14 28.16 -27.84 -26.54
C GLY A 14 27.38 -29.13 -26.76
N VAL A 15 27.68 -30.19 -26.00
CA VAL A 15 26.93 -31.45 -26.05
C VAL A 15 25.54 -31.28 -25.42
N LEU A 16 25.44 -30.55 -24.30
CA LEU A 16 24.17 -30.24 -23.65
C LEU A 16 23.24 -29.41 -24.52
N SER A 17 23.76 -28.41 -25.23
CA SER A 17 22.94 -27.59 -26.15
C SER A 17 22.46 -28.38 -27.35
N PHE A 18 23.26 -29.31 -27.87
CA PHE A 18 22.87 -30.20 -28.98
C PHE A 18 21.76 -31.19 -28.57
N LEU A 19 21.84 -31.74 -27.35
CA LEU A 19 20.81 -32.63 -26.81
C LEU A 19 19.49 -31.88 -26.55
N LEU A 20 19.55 -30.65 -26.03
CA LEU A 20 18.38 -29.79 -25.85
C LEU A 20 17.73 -29.38 -27.18
N TRP A 21 18.52 -29.15 -28.22
CA TRP A 21 17.98 -28.86 -29.55
C TRP A 21 17.25 -30.07 -30.13
N SER A 22 17.79 -31.27 -29.92
CA SER A 22 17.22 -32.51 -30.45
C SER A 22 15.91 -32.90 -29.75
N SER A 23 15.71 -32.56 -28.47
CA SER A 23 14.46 -32.80 -27.76
C SER A 23 13.35 -31.79 -28.09
N ALA A 24 13.71 -30.60 -28.57
CA ALA A 24 12.75 -29.60 -29.05
C ALA A 24 12.34 -29.83 -30.51
N ALA A 25 12.98 -30.77 -31.21
CA ALA A 25 12.78 -31.05 -32.62
C ALA A 25 11.78 -32.20 -32.89
N ASP A 26 10.83 -32.44 -31.97
CA ASP A 26 9.69 -33.29 -32.30
C ASP A 26 8.93 -32.64 -33.47
N PRO A 27 8.85 -33.29 -34.64
CA PRO A 27 8.16 -32.71 -35.77
C PRO A 27 6.69 -32.57 -35.40
N VAL A 28 6.16 -31.34 -35.51
CA VAL A 28 4.73 -31.07 -35.41
C VAL A 28 4.03 -32.00 -36.40
N LYS A 29 3.37 -33.04 -35.90
CA LYS A 29 2.62 -33.99 -36.72
C LYS A 29 1.44 -33.24 -37.31
N ILE A 30 1.59 -32.71 -38.52
CA ILE A 30 0.50 -32.13 -39.29
C ILE A 30 -0.33 -33.31 -39.79
N ILE A 31 -1.29 -33.74 -38.97
CA ILE A 31 -2.31 -34.71 -39.38
C ILE A 31 -3.22 -33.96 -40.36
N PRO A 32 -3.36 -34.41 -41.61
CA PRO A 32 -4.29 -33.77 -42.53
C PRO A 32 -5.71 -34.03 -42.02
N LEU A 33 -6.32 -33.02 -41.41
CA LEU A 33 -7.73 -33.08 -41.03
C LEU A 33 -8.60 -33.08 -42.28
N SER A 34 -9.69 -33.84 -42.24
CA SER A 34 -10.69 -33.81 -43.31
C SER A 34 -11.31 -32.41 -43.41
N LYS A 35 -11.77 -32.03 -44.62
CA LYS A 35 -12.41 -30.72 -44.83
C LYS A 35 -13.59 -30.48 -43.87
N ALA A 36 -14.39 -31.51 -43.61
CA ALA A 36 -15.49 -31.47 -42.64
C ALA A 36 -15.01 -31.16 -41.21
N ALA A 37 -13.85 -31.72 -40.80
CA ALA A 37 -13.29 -31.44 -39.48
C ALA A 37 -12.76 -30.01 -39.37
N LEU A 38 -12.21 -29.45 -40.46
CA LEU A 38 -11.76 -28.05 -40.49
C LEU A 38 -12.96 -27.08 -40.38
N GLU A 39 -14.04 -27.34 -41.11
CA GLU A 39 -15.28 -26.55 -41.03
C GLU A 39 -15.88 -26.57 -39.62
N GLU A 40 -15.88 -27.73 -38.95
CA GLU A 40 -16.38 -27.84 -37.57
C GLU A 40 -15.49 -27.08 -36.58
N ILE A 41 -14.16 -27.15 -36.74
CA ILE A 41 -13.21 -26.40 -35.91
C ILE A 41 -13.41 -24.89 -36.08
N GLU A 42 -13.61 -24.41 -37.30
CA GLU A 42 -13.89 -23.00 -37.58
C GLU A 42 -15.22 -22.55 -36.94
N ALA A 43 -16.28 -23.35 -37.07
CA ALA A 43 -17.56 -23.07 -36.43
C ALA A 43 -17.42 -22.99 -34.90
N ARG A 44 -16.70 -23.94 -34.28
CA ARG A 44 -16.43 -23.95 -32.84
C ARG A 44 -15.60 -22.73 -32.40
N LYS A 45 -14.62 -22.32 -33.20
CA LYS A 45 -13.80 -21.12 -32.94
C LYS A 45 -14.64 -19.85 -32.93
N ILE A 46 -15.55 -19.70 -33.89
CA ILE A 46 -16.45 -18.54 -33.97
C ILE A 46 -17.39 -18.51 -32.76
N LEU A 47 -18.00 -19.65 -32.42
CA LEU A 47 -18.87 -19.79 -31.25
C LEU A 47 -18.15 -19.46 -29.94
N TYR A 48 -16.93 -19.99 -29.76
CA TYR A 48 -16.11 -19.71 -28.59
C TYR A 48 -15.79 -18.22 -28.48
N LYS A 49 -15.37 -17.58 -29.58
CA LYS A 49 -15.08 -16.15 -29.62
C LYS A 49 -16.31 -15.32 -29.23
N LYS A 50 -17.47 -15.64 -29.79
CA LYS A 50 -18.74 -14.95 -29.47
C LYS A 50 -19.06 -15.07 -27.98
N ARG A 51 -19.03 -16.30 -27.45
CA ARG A 51 -19.30 -16.56 -26.02
C ARG A 51 -18.36 -15.77 -25.11
N LYS A 52 -17.07 -15.71 -25.43
CA LYS A 52 -16.09 -14.98 -24.62
C LYS A 52 -16.27 -13.46 -24.68
N ILE A 53 -16.68 -12.92 -25.81
CA ILE A 53 -16.99 -11.49 -25.93
C ILE A 53 -18.22 -11.15 -25.07
N ASP A 54 -19.27 -11.98 -25.13
CA ASP A 54 -20.49 -11.78 -24.36
C ASP A 54 -20.22 -11.87 -22.84
N GLU A 55 -19.40 -12.84 -22.42
CA GLU A 55 -18.95 -13.00 -21.02
C GLU A 55 -18.11 -11.80 -20.55
N CYS A 56 -17.15 -11.34 -21.35
CA CYS A 56 -16.38 -10.13 -21.02
C CYS A 56 -17.29 -8.90 -20.89
N ARG A 57 -18.30 -8.78 -21.76
CA ARG A 57 -19.25 -7.66 -21.72
C ARG A 57 -20.10 -7.70 -20.46
N SER A 58 -20.64 -8.85 -20.06
CA SER A 58 -21.45 -8.97 -18.85
C SER A 58 -20.61 -8.63 -17.60
N ILE A 59 -19.41 -9.19 -17.49
CA ILE A 59 -18.51 -8.92 -16.37
C ILE A 59 -18.14 -7.43 -16.28
N ALA A 60 -17.87 -6.79 -17.42
CA ALA A 60 -17.56 -5.37 -17.45
C ALA A 60 -18.74 -4.50 -16.99
N LEU A 61 -19.96 -4.83 -17.43
CA LEU A 61 -21.18 -4.13 -17.01
C LEU A 61 -21.47 -4.34 -15.53
N ASP A 62 -21.35 -5.56 -15.01
CA ASP A 62 -21.57 -5.86 -13.60
C ASP A 62 -20.59 -5.11 -12.70
N ARG A 63 -19.31 -5.02 -13.11
CA ARG A 63 -18.31 -4.24 -12.38
C ARG A 63 -18.60 -2.74 -12.44
N ALA A 64 -19.03 -2.22 -13.59
CA ALA A 64 -19.39 -0.82 -13.71
C ALA A 64 -20.61 -0.48 -12.84
N ALA A 65 -21.63 -1.35 -12.82
CA ALA A 65 -22.80 -1.20 -11.97
C ALA A 65 -22.40 -1.22 -10.47
N ALA A 66 -21.58 -2.18 -10.05
CA ALA A 66 -21.09 -2.23 -8.67
C ALA A 66 -20.29 -0.98 -8.27
N MET A 67 -19.49 -0.41 -9.18
CA MET A 67 -18.78 0.85 -8.93
C MET A 67 -19.76 2.02 -8.76
N VAL A 68 -20.76 2.14 -9.64
CA VAL A 68 -21.79 3.19 -9.54
C VAL A 68 -22.57 3.06 -8.24
N ASP A 69 -22.99 1.86 -7.85
CA ASP A 69 -23.70 1.63 -6.59
C ASP A 69 -22.83 2.01 -5.39
N SER A 70 -21.53 1.67 -5.41
CA SER A 70 -20.62 2.06 -4.33
C SER A 70 -20.47 3.58 -4.21
N ALA A 71 -20.37 4.29 -5.34
CA ALA A 71 -20.32 5.75 -5.36
C ALA A 71 -21.63 6.39 -4.88
N LEU A 72 -22.79 5.82 -5.24
CA LEU A 72 -24.09 6.29 -4.77
C LEU A 72 -24.25 6.09 -3.25
N LEU A 73 -23.77 4.96 -2.71
CA LEU A 73 -23.76 4.71 -1.28
C LEU A 73 -22.85 5.68 -0.53
N GLU A 74 -21.66 5.96 -1.05
CA GLU A 74 -20.78 6.99 -0.49
C GLU A 74 -21.46 8.36 -0.49
N GLN A 75 -22.06 8.77 -1.61
CA GLN A 75 -22.82 10.03 -1.68
C GLN A 75 -23.95 10.06 -0.66
N ALA A 76 -24.73 8.98 -0.53
CA ALA A 76 -25.81 8.92 0.45
C ALA A 76 -25.29 9.02 1.89
N LEU A 77 -24.17 8.35 2.21
CA LEU A 77 -23.56 8.39 3.54
C LEU A 77 -22.99 9.77 3.86
N PHE A 78 -22.26 10.40 2.94
CA PHE A 78 -21.65 11.70 3.19
C PHE A 78 -22.66 12.86 3.15
N ILE A 79 -23.62 12.84 2.22
CA ILE A 79 -24.69 13.86 2.17
C ILE A 79 -25.58 13.76 3.43
N GLY A 80 -25.87 12.54 3.90
CA GLY A 80 -26.63 12.33 5.14
C GLY A 80 -25.85 12.72 6.41
N ALA A 81 -24.53 12.47 6.45
CA ALA A 81 -23.70 12.80 7.60
C ALA A 81 -23.44 14.31 7.76
N ASP A 82 -23.24 15.04 6.65
CA ASP A 82 -23.00 16.49 6.69
C ASP A 82 -24.28 17.32 6.92
N THR A 83 -25.45 16.73 6.67
CA THR A 83 -26.76 17.37 6.96
C THR A 83 -27.28 17.09 8.36
N LEU A 84 -26.71 16.12 9.09
CA LEU A 84 -27.00 15.91 10.50
C LEU A 84 -26.34 17.03 11.31
N THR A 85 -27.16 17.87 11.94
CA THR A 85 -26.70 18.92 12.86
C THR A 85 -25.75 18.31 13.88
N ARG A 86 -24.49 18.75 13.83
CA ARG A 86 -23.45 18.33 14.76
C ARG A 86 -23.97 18.61 16.19
N PRO A 87 -23.96 17.63 17.11
CA PRO A 87 -24.42 17.86 18.47
C PRO A 87 -23.60 18.98 19.11
N GLU A 88 -24.24 19.78 19.97
CA GLU A 88 -23.55 20.85 20.69
C GLU A 88 -22.31 20.29 21.38
N ARG A 89 -21.20 21.01 21.22
CA ARG A 89 -19.93 20.63 21.83
C ARG A 89 -20.12 20.68 23.34
N PRO A 90 -19.82 19.61 24.09
CA PRO A 90 -19.98 19.61 25.53
C PRO A 90 -19.14 20.73 26.15
N ASP A 91 -19.72 21.38 27.14
CA ASP A 91 -19.04 22.46 27.86
C ASP A 91 -17.74 21.96 28.48
N ARG A 92 -16.71 22.79 28.36
CA ARG A 92 -15.42 22.49 28.98
C ARG A 92 -15.63 22.51 30.50
N PRO A 93 -15.28 21.44 31.24
CA PRO A 93 -15.42 21.44 32.68
C PRO A 93 -14.63 22.63 33.27
N PHE A 94 -15.22 23.27 34.27
CA PHE A 94 -14.60 24.39 34.98
C PHE A 94 -13.25 23.91 35.51
N ALA A 95 -12.15 24.50 35.03
CA ALA A 95 -10.85 24.24 35.60
C ALA A 95 -10.86 24.88 37.00
N GLU A 96 -10.77 24.06 38.04
CA GLU A 96 -10.44 24.56 39.37
C GLU A 96 -9.12 25.34 39.25
N SER A 97 -9.19 26.66 39.39
CA SER A 97 -8.00 27.48 39.50
C SER A 97 -7.34 27.06 40.82
N PHE A 98 -6.33 26.19 40.75
CA PHE A 98 -5.45 25.94 41.87
C PHE A 98 -4.79 27.27 42.23
N SER A 99 -5.38 28.01 43.17
CA SER A 99 -4.69 29.07 43.88
C SER A 99 -3.57 28.37 44.65
N SER A 100 -2.38 28.37 44.07
CA SER A 100 -1.21 27.78 44.69
C SER A 100 -0.90 28.61 45.94
N ASN A 101 -1.41 28.16 47.09
CA ASN A 101 -1.10 28.70 48.41
C ASN A 101 0.34 28.29 48.77
N ILE A 102 1.30 28.79 47.98
CA ILE A 102 2.74 28.52 48.11
C ILE A 102 3.28 29.16 49.39
N GLU A 103 2.56 30.12 49.97
CA GLU A 103 2.99 30.86 51.17
C GLU A 103 2.86 30.05 52.48
N ASN A 104 2.11 28.94 52.49
CA ASN A 104 1.84 28.17 53.72
C ASN A 104 2.51 26.79 53.80
N ILE A 105 3.47 26.49 52.91
CA ILE A 105 4.24 25.24 53.02
C ILE A 105 5.40 25.48 54.00
N PRO A 106 5.45 24.81 55.17
CA PRO A 106 6.58 24.93 56.08
C PRO A 106 7.83 24.32 55.42
N ILE A 107 8.71 25.18 54.90
CA ILE A 107 10.02 24.78 54.39
C ILE A 107 10.82 24.28 55.60
N LYS A 108 11.03 22.96 55.69
CA LYS A 108 11.97 22.35 56.65
C LYS A 108 13.36 23.00 56.52
N PRO A 109 14.15 23.10 57.61
CA PRO A 109 15.25 24.05 57.75
C PRO A 109 16.52 23.75 56.93
N PHE A 110 16.49 22.77 56.02
CA PHE A 110 17.68 22.28 55.32
C PHE A 110 17.72 22.54 53.81
N LEU A 111 16.69 23.19 53.24
CA LEU A 111 16.70 23.55 51.81
C LEU A 111 17.00 25.04 51.65
N LYS A 112 18.15 25.37 51.05
CA LYS A 112 18.44 26.77 50.69
C LYS A 112 17.51 27.17 49.55
N ARG A 113 17.00 28.41 49.56
CA ARG A 113 16.08 28.95 48.53
C ARG A 113 16.58 28.83 47.08
N ARG A 114 17.87 28.54 46.87
CA ARG A 114 18.50 28.39 45.56
C ARG A 114 18.42 26.97 44.99
N ASP A 115 18.04 26.00 45.83
CA ASP A 115 18.01 24.58 45.47
C ASP A 115 16.62 24.15 44.96
N PHE A 116 15.61 24.99 45.13
CA PHE A 116 14.27 24.76 44.58
C PHE A 116 14.13 25.40 43.21
N VAL A 117 14.66 24.71 42.18
CA VAL A 117 14.31 25.00 40.79
C VAL A 117 13.11 24.12 40.46
N SER A 118 11.91 24.71 40.38
CA SER A 118 10.75 23.91 39.98
C SER A 118 10.96 23.39 38.54
N PRO A 119 10.64 22.13 38.23
CA PRO A 119 10.75 21.60 36.86
C PRO A 119 9.87 22.36 35.86
N PHE A 120 8.88 23.12 36.35
CA PHE A 120 7.88 23.84 35.58
C PHE A 120 8.18 25.34 35.42
N GLN A 121 9.24 25.87 36.03
CA GLN A 121 9.68 27.26 35.84
C GLN A 121 10.58 27.47 34.62
N LYS A 122 11.06 26.39 33.97
CA LYS A 122 11.69 26.48 32.65
C LYS A 122 10.60 26.61 31.57
N LYS A 123 9.85 27.71 31.58
CA LYS A 123 8.87 28.02 30.53
C LYS A 123 9.52 28.32 29.17
N ASP A 124 10.85 28.47 29.12
CA ASP A 124 11.53 28.89 27.88
C ASP A 124 12.39 27.81 27.21
N THR A 125 12.54 26.60 27.79
CA THR A 125 13.34 25.54 27.14
C THR A 125 12.60 24.82 26.00
N PHE A 126 11.26 24.80 26.00
CA PHE A 126 10.50 24.16 24.92
C PHE A 126 10.45 25.01 23.63
N ALA A 127 10.57 26.34 23.73
CA ALA A 127 10.60 27.22 22.57
C ALA A 127 11.94 27.15 21.81
N LEU A 128 13.05 26.88 22.51
CA LEU A 128 14.38 26.83 21.91
C LEU A 128 14.64 25.52 21.12
N ASP A 129 14.03 24.40 21.52
CA ASP A 129 14.14 23.13 20.79
C ASP A 129 13.30 23.10 19.50
N SER A 130 12.19 23.87 19.45
CA SER A 130 11.36 23.96 18.23
C SER A 130 11.93 24.88 17.14
N LEU A 131 12.82 25.82 17.50
CA LEU A 131 13.51 26.68 16.53
C LEU A 131 14.70 25.99 15.85
N LYS A 132 15.46 25.15 16.56
CA LYS A 132 16.60 24.42 15.97
C LYS A 132 16.18 23.35 14.94
N LEU A 133 14.95 22.87 15.00
CA LEU A 133 14.40 21.87 14.07
C LEU A 133 13.96 22.48 12.73
N ARG A 134 13.75 23.80 12.64
CA ARG A 134 13.41 24.46 11.36
C ARG A 134 14.64 24.80 10.52
N ASP A 135 15.79 25.02 11.14
CA ASP A 135 17.01 25.36 10.42
C ASP A 135 17.75 24.14 9.84
N SER A 136 17.42 22.92 10.28
CA SER A 136 18.00 21.67 9.75
C SER A 136 17.22 21.07 8.57
N ILE A 137 16.04 21.58 8.25
CA ILE A 137 15.27 21.19 7.05
C ILE A 137 15.47 22.24 5.95
N LYS A 138 16.73 22.40 5.52
CA LYS A 138 17.01 22.85 4.15
C LYS A 138 17.19 21.60 3.30
N ILE A 139 16.06 21.15 2.75
CA ILE A 139 16.04 20.15 1.68
C ILE A 139 16.74 20.79 0.48
N LYS A 140 17.78 20.11 -0.01
CA LYS A 140 18.42 20.38 -1.29
C LYS A 140 17.83 19.42 -2.31
#